data_AF-A0A659UK42-F1
#
_entry.id   AF-A0A659UK42-F1
#
_cell.length_a   1.000
_cell.length_b   1.000
_cell.length_c   1.000
_cell.angle_alpha   90.00
_cell.angle_beta   90.00
_cell.angle_gamma   90.00
#
_symmetry.space_group_name_H-M   'P 1'
#
loop_
_entity.id
_entity.type
_entity.pdbx_description
1 polymer ?
#
loop_
_entity_poly.entity_id
_entity_poly.type
_entity_poly.pdbx_seq_one_letter_code
_entity_poly.pdbx_strand_id
1 'polypeptide(L)' 'IAIGPDNTLVQAAAPDVRVVDTIGAGDVFNAAFLAALAQEQPLSACLRAATYVASRAISTLPRTYGGPMQSGESMHERA' A
#
# COMPACT_ATOMS: atom_id res chain seq x y z
N ILE A 1 3.41 10.23 0.11
CA ILE A 1 2.51 11.20 0.79
C ILE A 1 1.11 11.07 0.20
N ALA A 2 0.08 11.47 0.92
CA ALA A 2 -1.29 11.60 0.42
C ALA A 2 -1.99 12.76 1.15
N ILE A 3 -2.99 13.37 0.50
CA ILE A 3 -3.81 14.43 1.08
C ILE A 3 -5.25 13.90 1.18
N GLY A 4 -5.83 13.94 2.37
CA GLY A 4 -7.21 13.56 2.63
C GLY A 4 -8.22 14.63 2.19
N PRO A 5 -9.52 14.30 2.13
CA PRO A 5 -10.59 15.23 1.74
C PRO A 5 -10.75 16.42 2.70
N ASP A 6 -10.22 16.30 3.92
CA ASP A 6 -10.15 17.31 4.97
C ASP A 6 -8.83 18.10 4.96
N ASN A 7 -8.07 18.03 3.87
CA ASN A 7 -6.70 18.57 3.76
C ASN A 7 -5.68 17.93 4.71
N THR A 8 -6.00 16.79 5.35
CA THR A 8 -5.06 16.10 6.23
C THR A 8 -3.91 15.50 5.42
N LEU A 9 -2.68 15.90 5.75
CA LEU A 9 -1.46 15.33 5.17
C LEU A 9 -1.13 14.00 5.85
N VAL A 10 -1.00 12.96 5.03
CA VAL A 10 -0.59 11.62 5.46
C VAL A 10 0.74 11.25 4.81
N GLN A 11 1.66 10.73 5.61
CA GLN A 11 2.98 10.28 5.15
C GLN A 11 3.21 8.83 5.58
N ALA A 12 3.90 8.07 4.73
CA ALA A 12 4.42 6.75 5.05
C ALA A 12 5.89 6.71 4.62
N ALA A 13 6.76 6.31 5.54
CA ALA A 13 8.16 6.09 5.21
C ALA A 13 8.29 4.78 4.41
N ALA A 14 9.10 4.81 3.36
CA ALA A 14 9.49 3.59 2.67
C ALA A 14 10.46 2.78 3.55
N PRO A 15 10.31 1.44 3.63
CA PRO A 15 11.32 0.62 4.28
C PRO A 15 12.66 0.74 3.55
N ASP A 16 13.75 0.73 4.30
CA ASP A 16 15.10 0.68 3.75
C ASP A 16 15.34 -0.72 3.16
N VAL A 17 15.58 -0.77 1.85
CA VAL A 17 15.73 -2.01 1.09
C VAL A 17 16.85 -1.87 0.07
N ARG A 18 17.58 -2.97 -0.17
CA ARG A 18 18.48 -3.05 -1.33
C ARG A 18 17.65 -3.12 -2.61
N VAL A 19 17.74 -2.08 -3.43
CA VAL A 19 17.06 -2.03 -4.73
C VAL A 19 17.74 -2.99 -5.72
N VAL A 20 16.92 -3.78 -6.42
CA VAL A 20 17.34 -4.75 -7.45
C VAL A 20 16.87 -4.30 -8.83
N ASP A 21 15.58 -3.99 -8.99
CA ASP A 21 14.96 -3.53 -10.24
C ASP A 21 13.74 -2.64 -9.94
N THR A 22 13.72 -1.40 -10.43
CA THR A 22 12.65 -0.44 -10.13
C THR A 22 11.47 -0.47 -11.10
N ILE A 23 11.52 -1.28 -12.17
CA ILE A 23 10.48 -1.29 -13.20
C ILE A 23 9.12 -1.67 -12.59
N GLY A 24 8.09 -0.85 -12.86
CA GLY A 24 6.73 -1.10 -12.40
C GLY A 24 6.47 -0.76 -10.92
N ALA A 25 7.42 -0.16 -10.20
CA ALA A 25 7.22 0.25 -8.80
C ALA A 25 5.98 1.12 -8.60
N GLY A 26 5.72 2.05 -9.55
CA GLY A 26 4.54 2.92 -9.53
C GLY A 26 3.23 2.17 -9.75
N ASP A 27 3.20 1.21 -10.68
CA ASP A 27 2.02 0.38 -10.93
C ASP A 27 1.69 -0.49 -9.71
N VAL A 28 2.72 -1.08 -9.11
CA VAL A 28 2.59 -1.87 -7.88
C VAL A 28 2.10 -1.01 -6.71
N PHE A 29 2.64 0.20 -6.56
CA PHE A 29 2.19 1.16 -5.56
C PHE A 29 0.70 1.47 -5.75
N ASN A 30 0.29 1.84 -6.97
CA ASN A 30 -1.10 2.17 -7.27
C ASN A 30 -2.03 0.97 -7.05
N ALA A 31 -1.63 -0.23 -7.47
CA ALA A 31 -2.42 -1.44 -7.28
C ALA A 31 -2.65 -1.76 -5.81
N ALA A 32 -1.59 -1.71 -4.98
CA ALA A 32 -1.71 -1.96 -3.54
C ALA A 32 -2.47 -0.85 -2.82
N PHE A 33 -2.32 0.42 -3.24
CA PHE A 33 -3.14 1.52 -2.72
C PHE A 33 -4.63 1.32 -3.00
N LEU A 34 -4.97 1.03 -4.27
CA LEU A 34 -6.35 0.84 -4.71
C LEU A 34 -6.97 -0.41 -4.10
N ALA A 35 -6.21 -1.49 -3.92
CA ALA A 35 -6.66 -2.70 -3.24
C ALA A 35 -7.01 -2.41 -1.76
N ALA A 36 -6.16 -1.66 -1.05
CA ALA A 36 -6.45 -1.23 0.32
C ALA A 36 -7.67 -0.31 0.39
N LEU A 37 -7.78 0.64 -0.54
CA LEU A 37 -8.91 1.56 -0.61
C LEU A 37 -10.23 0.82 -0.90
N ALA A 38 -10.22 -0.17 -1.77
CA ALA A 38 -11.37 -1.02 -2.07
C ALA A 38 -11.81 -1.89 -0.87
N GLN A 39 -10.94 -2.07 0.12
CA GLN A 39 -11.25 -2.69 1.41
C GLN A 39 -11.61 -1.66 2.49
N GLU A 40 -11.98 -0.44 2.09
CA GLU A 40 -12.38 0.67 2.98
C GLU A 40 -11.33 1.00 4.05
N GLN A 41 -10.05 0.73 3.76
CA GLN A 41 -8.97 1.03 4.69
C GLN A 41 -8.77 2.55 4.81
N PRO A 42 -8.34 3.05 6.00
CA PRO A 42 -8.04 4.46 6.16
C PRO A 42 -6.87 4.87 5.25
N LEU A 43 -6.83 6.13 4.82
CA LEU A 43 -5.82 6.67 3.89
C LEU A 43 -4.37 6.34 4.29
N SER A 44 -4.08 6.35 5.60
CA SER A 44 -2.76 5.97 6.13
C SER A 44 -2.42 4.50 5.91
N ALA A 45 -3.39 3.60 6.02
CA ALA A 45 -3.21 2.18 5.73
C ALA A 45 -3.03 1.94 4.24
N CYS A 46 -3.80 2.62 3.38
CA CYS A 46 -3.62 2.55 1.93
C CYS A 46 -2.22 2.98 1.52
N LEU A 47 -1.74 4.12 2.05
CA LEU A 47 -0.41 4.64 1.74
C LEU A 47 0.71 3.72 2.25
N ARG A 48 0.55 3.12 3.44
CA ARG A 48 1.52 2.13 3.97
C ARG A 48 1.55 0.86 3.12
N ALA A 49 0.40 0.32 2.73
CA ALA A 49 0.32 -0.87 1.88
C ALA A 49 0.99 -0.63 0.52
N ALA A 50 0.65 0.48 -0.13
CA ALA A 50 1.24 0.91 -1.40
C ALA A 50 2.77 0.98 -1.33
N THR A 51 3.27 1.67 -0.31
CA THR A 51 4.71 1.87 -0.09
C THR A 51 5.41 0.53 0.17
N TYR A 52 4.85 -0.31 1.05
CA TYR A 52 5.46 -1.58 1.42
C TYR A 52 5.54 -2.57 0.26
N VAL A 53 4.44 -2.73 -0.49
CA VAL A 53 4.38 -3.68 -1.61
C VAL A 53 5.30 -3.22 -2.75
N ALA A 54 5.35 -1.92 -3.05
CA ALA A 54 6.27 -1.37 -4.04
C ALA A 54 7.74 -1.57 -3.63
N SER A 55 8.09 -1.26 -2.38
CA SER A 55 9.46 -1.48 -1.87
C SER A 55 9.89 -2.94 -1.93
N ARG A 56 8.99 -3.89 -1.63
CA ARG A 56 9.26 -5.32 -1.76
C ARG A 56 9.46 -5.74 -3.22
N ALA A 57 8.60 -5.24 -4.12
CA ALA A 57 8.68 -5.57 -5.54
C ALA A 57 10.02 -5.15 -6.14
N ILE A 58 10.53 -3.97 -5.76
CA ILE A 58 11.82 -3.48 -6.29
C ILE A 58 13.05 -4.14 -5.66
N SER A 59 12.89 -4.86 -4.54
CA SER A 59 13.98 -5.44 -3.77
C SER A 59 14.10 -6.96 -3.92
N THR A 60 13.36 -7.59 -4.85
CA THR A 60 13.29 -9.05 -4.98
C THR A 60 13.38 -9.53 -6.43
N LEU A 61 14.02 -10.69 -6.64
CA LEU A 61 14.17 -11.33 -7.95
C LEU A 61 14.15 -12.88 -7.79
N PRO A 62 13.16 -13.60 -8.35
CA PRO A 62 11.96 -13.07 -9.03
C PRO A 62 11.11 -12.20 -8.10
N ARG A 63 10.35 -11.26 -8.65
CA ARG A 63 9.56 -10.30 -7.86
C ARG A 63 8.56 -11.02 -6.95
N THR A 64 8.44 -10.54 -5.71
CA THR A 64 7.37 -10.91 -4.78
C THR A 64 6.61 -9.67 -4.32
N TYR A 65 5.29 -9.80 -4.23
CA TYR A 65 4.38 -8.73 -3.80
C TYR A 65 3.85 -8.97 -2.37
N GLY A 66 4.28 -10.06 -1.72
CA GLY A 66 3.66 -10.54 -0.48
C GLY A 66 2.48 -11.48 -0.74
N GLY A 67 1.71 -11.74 0.33
CA GLY A 67 0.49 -12.54 0.25
C GLY A 67 -0.73 -11.68 -0.12
N PRO A 68 -1.89 -12.32 -0.36
CA PRO A 68 -3.15 -11.59 -0.55
C PRO A 68 -3.42 -10.68 0.66
N MET A 69 -3.92 -9.47 0.38
CA MET A 69 -4.39 -8.57 1.43
C MET A 69 -5.53 -9.24 2.17
N GLN A 70 -5.35 -9.50 3.46
CA GLN A 70 -6.42 -10.08 4.29
C GLN A 70 -7.55 -9.06 4.37
N SER A 71 -8.73 -9.44 3.87
CA SER A 71 -9.96 -8.68 4.11
C SER A 71 -10.22 -8.74 5.62
N GLY A 72 -9.91 -7.65 6.33
CA GLY A 72 -10.36 -7.53 7.71
C GLY A 72 -11.88 -7.67 7.75
N GLU A 73 -12.41 -8.48 8.67
CA GLU A 73 -13.85 -8.54 8.92
C GLU A 73 -14.35 -7.11 9.13
N SER A 74 -15.22 -6.61 8.24
CA SER A 74 -15.82 -5.29 8.45
C SER A 74 -16.67 -5.39 9.71
N MET A 75 -16.32 -4.64 10.75
CA MET A 75 -17.23 -4.40 11.88
C MET A 75 -18.37 -3.51 11.36
N HIS A 76 -19.31 -4.13 10.67
CA HIS A 76 -20.59 -3.54 10.31
C HIS A 76 -21.49 -3.61 11.55
N GLU A 77 -21.24 -2.74 12.53
CA GLU A 77 -22.24 -2.50 13.57
C GLU A 77 -23.23 -1.47 13.05
N ARG A 78 -24.36 -2.00 12.56
CA ARG A 78 -25.56 -1.23 12.25
C ARG A 78 -26.07 -0.60 13.55
N ALA A 79 -26.11 0.72 13.61
CA ALA A 79 -26.93 1.49 14.53
C ALA A 79 -27.64 2.61 13.75
#